data_AF-A4B9T8-F1
#
_entry.id   AF-A4B9T8-F1
#
_cell.length_a   1.000
_cell.length_b   1.000
_cell.length_c   1.000
_cell.angle_alpha   90.00
_cell.angle_beta   90.00
_cell.angle_gamma   90.00
#
_symmetry.space_group_name_H-M   'P 1'
#
loop_
_entity.id
_entity.type
_entity.pdbx_description
1 polymer ?
#
loop_
_entity_poly.entity_id
_entity_poly.type
_entity_poly.pdbx_seq_one_letter_code
_entity_poly.pdbx_strand_id
1 'polypeptide(L)'
;MIFRQLFDATSSTYTYLLACEQTRSAVFIDPVFEQVQRDLALLHELNLTLVVAADTHCHADHVTAAWLLKQKTGCKIASAEAIGATEVDLPLKDGDTIPFGTDHLTVLSTPGHTDGCLSFVSADESMVFTGDALLIRGCGRCDFQQGNAHTLFHSVTGKLFGLPDHCAVYPAHDYGGRTRSSVLEERKFNTRLGGEASEADFVGYMTNMQLPHPKQIEHAVPANLNSGRPKDGQLPPEPDWGPVQYSFSGVPEIDADWVVQHRSEVNLLDVRETSELESPVDRLPAALTVPLGQLRGSLDKIPKDKPLVCLCRSGRRSAMAVNILRGAGFDQVANVAGGMLRWKELS
;
A
#
# COMPACT_ATOMS: atom_id res chain seq x y z
N MET A 1 9.10 2.82 -16.83
CA MET A 1 8.39 2.11 -15.75
C MET A 1 8.16 3.06 -14.58
N ILE A 2 6.94 3.11 -14.04
CA ILE A 2 6.63 3.81 -12.79
C ILE A 2 6.93 2.86 -11.63
N PHE A 3 7.67 3.35 -10.63
CA PHE A 3 8.02 2.58 -9.44
C PHE A 3 7.75 3.40 -8.17
N ARG A 4 7.13 2.80 -7.16
CA ARG A 4 7.03 3.33 -5.79
C ARG A 4 7.31 2.23 -4.78
N GLN A 5 8.07 2.60 -3.76
CA GLN A 5 8.23 1.81 -2.53
C GLN A 5 7.45 2.53 -1.43
N LEU A 6 6.50 1.82 -0.83
CA LEU A 6 5.67 2.28 0.28
C LEU A 6 6.06 1.50 1.52
N PHE A 7 5.89 2.10 2.70
CA PHE A 7 6.30 1.49 3.96
C PHE A 7 5.13 1.50 4.95
N ASP A 8 4.85 0.35 5.55
CA ASP A 8 3.98 0.23 6.72
C ASP A 8 4.83 0.26 8.00
N ALA A 9 4.62 1.27 8.84
CA ALA A 9 5.43 1.44 10.05
C ALA A 9 5.10 0.44 11.17
N THR A 10 3.93 -0.20 11.14
CA THR A 10 3.49 -1.13 12.19
C THR A 10 4.17 -2.49 12.06
N SER A 11 4.24 -3.00 10.84
CA SER A 11 4.86 -4.29 10.46
C SER A 11 6.30 -4.15 9.96
N SER A 12 6.71 -2.93 9.60
CA SER A 12 7.97 -2.65 8.87
C SER A 12 8.00 -3.24 7.45
N THR A 13 6.83 -3.49 6.86
CA THR A 13 6.68 -4.05 5.51
C THR A 13 6.88 -2.97 4.44
N TYR A 14 7.62 -3.33 3.40
CA TYR A 14 7.63 -2.62 2.13
C TYR A 14 6.58 -3.21 1.18
N THR A 15 5.72 -2.34 0.67
CA THR A 15 4.83 -2.62 -0.46
C THR A 15 5.41 -1.95 -1.70
N TYR A 16 5.41 -2.65 -2.84
CA TYR A 16 5.95 -2.12 -4.10
C TYR A 16 4.88 -1.95 -5.16
N LEU A 17 4.78 -0.76 -5.74
CA LEU A 17 3.97 -0.48 -6.92
C LEU A 17 4.87 -0.42 -8.15
N LEU A 18 4.59 -1.25 -9.15
CA LEU A 18 5.19 -1.16 -10.47
C LEU A 18 4.10 -0.92 -11.50
N ALA A 19 4.35 -0.05 -12.48
CA ALA A 19 3.41 0.16 -13.56
C ALA A 19 4.06 0.48 -14.91
N CYS A 20 3.41 0.01 -15.96
CA CYS A 20 3.75 0.33 -17.34
C CYS A 20 3.32 1.77 -17.65
N GLU A 21 4.24 2.59 -18.14
CA GLU A 21 3.99 4.02 -18.39
C GLU A 21 2.98 4.24 -19.53
N GLN A 22 3.02 3.37 -20.53
CA GLN A 22 2.22 3.43 -21.75
C GLN A 22 0.78 2.98 -21.50
N THR A 23 0.59 1.84 -20.85
CA THR A 23 -0.74 1.24 -20.67
C THR A 23 -1.39 1.59 -19.33
N ARG A 24 -0.63 2.16 -18.39
CA ARG A 24 -1.05 2.43 -17.00
C ARG A 24 -1.42 1.18 -16.19
N SER A 25 -1.20 -0.02 -16.72
CA SER A 25 -1.40 -1.28 -15.98
C SER A 25 -0.33 -1.42 -14.90
N ALA A 26 -0.75 -1.78 -13.70
CA ALA A 26 0.07 -1.79 -12.50
C ALA A 26 -0.04 -3.10 -11.72
N VAL A 27 1.01 -3.41 -10.96
CA VAL A 27 1.03 -4.49 -9.97
C VAL A 27 1.43 -3.96 -8.62
N PHE A 28 0.85 -4.52 -7.56
CA PHE A 28 1.34 -4.39 -6.20
C PHE A 28 2.04 -5.67 -5.77
N ILE A 29 3.13 -5.53 -5.03
CA ILE A 29 3.82 -6.62 -4.34
C ILE A 29 3.72 -6.36 -2.83
N ASP A 30 3.30 -7.37 -2.08
CA ASP A 30 3.14 -7.38 -0.62
C ASP A 30 2.30 -6.19 -0.08
N PRO A 31 1.04 -6.02 -0.53
CA PRO A 31 0.17 -4.95 -0.04
C PRO A 31 -0.36 -5.27 1.37
N VAL A 32 -0.40 -4.27 2.25
CA VAL A 32 -0.81 -4.42 3.66
C VAL A 32 -2.27 -4.01 3.87
N PHE A 33 -3.07 -4.83 4.57
CA PHE A 33 -4.53 -4.65 4.71
C PHE A 33 -4.93 -3.25 5.20
N GLU A 34 -4.28 -2.76 6.25
CA GLU A 34 -4.52 -1.44 6.84
C GLU A 34 -4.14 -0.27 5.92
N GLN A 35 -3.33 -0.53 4.89
CA GLN A 35 -2.83 0.47 3.96
C GLN A 35 -3.64 0.55 2.66
N VAL A 36 -4.70 -0.26 2.50
CA VAL A 36 -5.48 -0.31 1.25
C VAL A 36 -5.98 1.05 0.79
N GLN A 37 -6.37 1.92 1.72
CA GLN A 37 -6.87 3.26 1.40
C GLN A 37 -5.77 4.13 0.80
N ARG A 38 -4.56 4.07 1.37
CA ARG A 38 -3.36 4.74 0.84
C ARG A 38 -3.03 4.20 -0.55
N ASP A 39 -3.08 2.90 -0.73
CA ASP A 39 -2.69 2.22 -1.96
C ASP A 39 -3.66 2.52 -3.11
N LEU A 40 -4.97 2.49 -2.84
CA LEU A 40 -6.01 2.90 -3.79
C LEU A 40 -5.91 4.38 -4.18
N ALA A 41 -5.65 5.25 -3.19
CA ALA A 41 -5.46 6.67 -3.45
C ALA A 41 -4.26 6.92 -4.38
N LEU A 42 -3.15 6.20 -4.18
CA LEU A 42 -1.98 6.30 -5.03
C LEU A 42 -2.26 5.84 -6.47
N LEU A 43 -3.00 4.74 -6.64
CA LEU A 43 -3.42 4.28 -7.97
C LEU A 43 -4.26 5.34 -8.68
N HIS A 44 -5.22 5.95 -7.97
CA HIS A 44 -6.08 6.99 -8.50
C HIS A 44 -5.30 8.25 -8.89
N GLU A 45 -4.47 8.79 -7.99
CA GLU A 45 -3.66 9.99 -8.25
C GLU A 45 -2.67 9.80 -9.40
N LEU A 46 -2.12 8.59 -9.53
CA LEU A 46 -1.25 8.25 -10.65
C LEU A 46 -2.03 7.78 -11.89
N ASN A 47 -3.36 7.74 -11.89
CA ASN A 47 -4.16 7.23 -13.01
C ASN A 47 -3.64 5.86 -13.51
N LEU A 48 -3.62 4.88 -12.60
CA LEU A 48 -3.16 3.52 -12.82
C LEU A 48 -4.30 2.52 -12.64
N THR A 49 -4.26 1.42 -13.41
CA THR A 49 -5.17 0.28 -13.27
C THR A 49 -4.42 -0.89 -12.66
N LEU A 50 -4.79 -1.29 -11.45
CA LEU A 50 -4.22 -2.46 -10.80
C LEU A 50 -4.70 -3.74 -11.49
N VAL A 51 -3.76 -4.52 -12.04
CA VAL A 51 -4.08 -5.80 -12.70
C VAL A 51 -3.77 -7.00 -11.83
N VAL A 52 -2.75 -6.91 -10.95
CA VAL A 52 -2.35 -7.99 -10.04
C VAL A 52 -1.91 -7.42 -8.68
N ALA A 53 -2.38 -8.04 -7.60
CA ALA A 53 -1.79 -7.94 -6.27
C ALA A 53 -1.08 -9.28 -5.97
N ALA A 54 0.23 -9.23 -5.79
CA ALA A 54 1.07 -10.40 -5.60
C ALA A 54 1.68 -10.43 -4.19
N ASP A 55 1.60 -11.57 -3.52
CA ASP A 55 2.32 -11.80 -2.27
C ASP A 55 3.56 -12.66 -2.53
N THR A 56 4.71 -12.24 -1.99
CA THR A 56 5.96 -12.99 -2.07
C THR A 56 5.91 -14.27 -1.24
N HIS A 57 5.15 -14.26 -0.13
CA HIS A 57 4.94 -15.42 0.73
C HIS A 57 3.70 -15.22 1.62
N CYS A 58 3.34 -16.23 2.41
CA CYS A 58 2.31 -16.09 3.44
C CYS A 58 2.90 -15.32 4.62
N HIS A 59 2.60 -14.01 4.73
CA HIS A 59 3.16 -13.15 5.77
C HIS A 59 2.70 -13.55 7.18
N ALA A 60 3.55 -13.33 8.19
CA ALA A 60 3.26 -13.67 9.59
C ALA A 60 3.16 -12.45 10.53
N ASP A 61 3.45 -11.27 10.00
CA ASP A 61 3.55 -10.00 10.71
C ASP A 61 2.40 -9.03 10.36
N HIS A 62 1.78 -9.18 9.19
CA HIS A 62 0.62 -8.41 8.74
C HIS A 62 -0.37 -9.27 7.94
N VAL A 63 -1.60 -8.78 7.79
CA VAL A 63 -2.60 -9.36 6.87
C VAL A 63 -2.43 -8.72 5.49
N THR A 64 -2.36 -9.53 4.43
CA THR A 64 -2.29 -9.00 3.05
C THR A 64 -3.58 -8.27 2.67
N ALA A 65 -3.47 -7.21 1.87
CA ALA A 65 -4.62 -6.52 1.28
C ALA A 65 -5.13 -7.17 -0.01
N ALA A 66 -4.52 -8.26 -0.48
CA ALA A 66 -4.78 -8.82 -1.81
C ALA A 66 -6.28 -9.06 -2.09
N TRP A 67 -7.01 -9.68 -1.16
CA TRP A 67 -8.46 -9.88 -1.29
C TRP A 67 -9.23 -8.55 -1.36
N LEU A 68 -8.90 -7.60 -0.49
CA LEU A 68 -9.60 -6.33 -0.44
C LEU A 68 -9.35 -5.49 -1.70
N LEU A 69 -8.11 -5.47 -2.20
CA LEU A 69 -7.76 -4.84 -3.47
C LEU A 69 -8.51 -5.48 -4.65
N LYS A 70 -8.64 -6.81 -4.68
CA LYS A 70 -9.46 -7.51 -5.69
C LYS A 70 -10.92 -7.07 -5.63
N GLN A 71 -11.52 -6.98 -4.45
CA GLN A 71 -12.91 -6.51 -4.33
C GLN A 71 -13.09 -5.06 -4.78
N LYS A 72 -12.09 -4.20 -4.54
CA LYS A 72 -12.16 -2.76 -4.86
C LYS A 72 -11.79 -2.42 -6.31
N THR A 73 -10.98 -3.24 -6.96
CA THR A 73 -10.40 -2.92 -8.28
C THR A 73 -10.67 -3.97 -9.35
N GLY A 74 -11.05 -5.18 -8.97
CA GLY A 74 -11.15 -6.33 -9.88
C GLY A 74 -9.80 -6.93 -10.28
N CYS A 75 -8.69 -6.53 -9.65
CA CYS A 75 -7.38 -7.13 -9.91
C CYS A 75 -7.34 -8.63 -9.58
N LYS A 76 -6.36 -9.35 -10.14
CA LYS A 76 -6.11 -10.75 -9.79
C LYS A 76 -5.23 -10.86 -8.54
N ILE A 77 -5.42 -11.91 -7.76
CA ILE A 77 -4.55 -12.27 -6.63
C ILE A 77 -3.55 -13.31 -7.10
N ALA A 78 -2.27 -13.09 -6.81
CA ALA A 78 -1.19 -13.99 -7.13
C ALA A 78 -0.35 -14.34 -5.89
N SER A 79 -0.05 -15.62 -5.71
CA SER A 79 0.84 -16.12 -4.66
C SER A 79 1.39 -17.48 -5.09
N ALA A 80 2.40 -18.00 -4.39
CA ALA A 80 2.93 -19.32 -4.73
C ALA A 80 1.86 -20.42 -4.60
N GLU A 81 1.83 -21.35 -5.55
CA GLU A 81 0.99 -22.56 -5.46
C GLU A 81 1.28 -23.33 -4.17
N ALA A 82 2.55 -23.38 -3.75
CA ALA A 82 3.01 -24.07 -2.55
C ALA A 82 2.43 -23.53 -1.24
N ILE A 83 1.91 -22.29 -1.20
CA ILE A 83 1.25 -21.73 -0.01
C ILE A 83 -0.08 -22.44 0.26
N GLY A 84 -0.76 -22.92 -0.80
CA GLY A 84 -2.09 -23.51 -0.68
C GLY A 84 -3.17 -22.53 -0.20
N ALA A 85 -2.98 -21.22 -0.44
CA ALA A 85 -3.96 -20.20 -0.09
C ALA A 85 -5.21 -20.29 -0.98
N THR A 86 -6.35 -19.90 -0.40
CA THR A 86 -7.64 -19.77 -1.10
C THR A 86 -7.82 -18.35 -1.65
N GLU A 87 -8.79 -18.14 -2.55
CA GLU A 87 -9.04 -16.86 -3.28
C GLU A 87 -7.98 -16.46 -4.34
N VAL A 88 -6.89 -17.22 -4.45
CA VAL A 88 -5.81 -17.01 -5.43
C VAL A 88 -6.29 -17.28 -6.85
N ASP A 89 -6.13 -16.30 -7.74
CA ASP A 89 -6.46 -16.43 -9.18
C ASP A 89 -5.27 -16.96 -9.99
N LEU A 90 -4.05 -16.63 -9.56
CA LEU A 90 -2.80 -16.96 -10.23
C LEU A 90 -1.88 -17.72 -9.25
N PRO A 91 -2.01 -19.05 -9.13
CA PRO A 91 -1.08 -19.86 -8.35
C PRO A 91 0.26 -19.96 -9.09
N LEU A 92 1.30 -19.32 -8.56
CA LEU A 92 2.58 -19.14 -9.23
C LEU A 92 3.58 -20.26 -8.94
N LYS A 93 4.43 -20.54 -9.94
CA LYS A 93 5.58 -21.46 -9.91
C LYS A 93 6.85 -20.76 -10.38
N ASP A 94 7.99 -21.41 -10.14
CA ASP A 94 9.27 -20.99 -10.69
C ASP A 94 9.20 -20.86 -12.22
N GLY A 95 9.66 -19.72 -12.75
CA GLY A 95 9.67 -19.41 -14.19
C GLY A 95 8.36 -18.82 -14.74
N ASP A 96 7.28 -18.77 -13.95
CA ASP A 96 6.06 -18.07 -14.37
C ASP A 96 6.30 -16.57 -14.55
N THR A 97 5.36 -15.89 -15.22
CA THR A 97 5.41 -14.43 -15.41
C THR A 97 4.12 -13.75 -14.98
N ILE A 98 4.25 -12.54 -14.43
CA ILE A 98 3.15 -11.65 -14.06
C ILE A 98 3.18 -10.44 -15.01
N PRO A 99 2.37 -10.41 -16.08
CA PRO A 99 2.37 -9.31 -17.04
C PRO A 99 1.61 -8.09 -16.52
N PHE A 100 2.10 -6.90 -16.87
CA PHE A 100 1.41 -5.62 -16.67
C PHE A 100 1.75 -4.65 -17.80
N GLY A 101 0.83 -4.52 -18.75
CA GLY A 101 1.07 -3.71 -19.95
C GLY A 101 2.10 -4.37 -20.87
N THR A 102 3.16 -3.63 -21.20
CA THR A 102 4.28 -4.12 -22.01
C THR A 102 5.44 -4.70 -21.17
N ASP A 103 5.32 -4.65 -19.84
CA ASP A 103 6.32 -5.14 -18.88
C ASP A 103 5.81 -6.42 -18.18
N HIS A 104 6.71 -7.13 -17.50
CA HIS A 104 6.37 -8.28 -16.67
C HIS A 104 7.35 -8.46 -15.52
N LEU A 105 6.92 -9.23 -14.51
CA LEU A 105 7.79 -9.81 -13.49
C LEU A 105 7.97 -11.31 -13.78
N THR A 106 9.20 -11.81 -13.68
CA THR A 106 9.51 -13.24 -13.70
C THR A 106 9.56 -13.78 -12.29
N VAL A 107 8.93 -14.92 -12.05
CA VAL A 107 8.87 -15.57 -10.74
C VAL A 107 10.07 -16.47 -10.53
N LEU A 108 10.78 -16.27 -9.42
CA LEU A 108 11.78 -17.19 -8.90
C LEU A 108 11.24 -17.82 -7.62
N SER A 109 11.19 -19.15 -7.55
CA SER A 109 10.92 -19.85 -6.30
C SER A 109 12.14 -19.79 -5.40
N THR A 110 12.00 -19.15 -4.24
CA THR A 110 13.09 -18.91 -3.27
C THR A 110 12.70 -19.38 -1.86
N PRO A 111 12.32 -20.65 -1.69
CA PRO A 111 11.90 -21.18 -0.40
C PRO A 111 13.01 -21.11 0.64
N GLY A 112 12.63 -21.14 1.91
CA GLY A 112 13.55 -21.24 3.03
C GLY A 112 13.17 -20.37 4.22
N HIS A 113 12.66 -19.15 3.98
CA HIS A 113 11.92 -18.43 5.03
C HIS A 113 10.57 -19.12 5.29
N THR A 114 9.85 -19.43 4.20
CA THR A 114 8.73 -20.37 4.14
C THR A 114 8.92 -21.30 2.93
N ASP A 115 8.17 -22.41 2.85
CA ASP A 115 8.16 -23.25 1.64
C ASP A 115 7.53 -22.57 0.42
N GLY A 116 6.73 -21.53 0.66
CA GLY A 116 6.00 -20.78 -0.37
C GLY A 116 6.65 -19.46 -0.77
N CYS A 117 7.90 -19.20 -0.39
CA CYS A 117 8.57 -17.96 -0.76
C CYS A 117 8.89 -17.89 -2.27
N LEU A 118 8.53 -16.75 -2.85
CA LEU A 118 8.89 -16.32 -4.19
C LEU A 118 9.70 -15.04 -4.14
N SER A 119 10.42 -14.79 -5.22
CA SER A 119 11.01 -13.50 -5.55
C SER A 119 10.60 -13.11 -6.95
N PHE A 120 10.38 -11.82 -7.18
CA PHE A 120 9.92 -11.30 -8.46
C PHE A 120 11.01 -10.47 -9.12
N VAL A 121 11.40 -10.81 -10.34
CA VAL A 121 12.48 -10.14 -11.09
C VAL A 121 11.89 -9.30 -12.21
N SER A 122 12.33 -8.04 -12.35
CA SER A 122 11.92 -7.21 -13.49
C SER A 122 12.39 -7.81 -14.82
N ALA A 123 11.63 -7.57 -15.89
CA ALA A 123 11.94 -8.08 -17.23
C ALA A 123 13.37 -7.78 -17.74
N ASP A 124 13.95 -6.67 -17.30
CA ASP A 124 15.31 -6.23 -17.63
C ASP A 124 16.38 -6.64 -16.60
N GLU A 125 15.99 -7.44 -15.60
CA GLU A 125 16.81 -7.88 -14.47
C GLU A 125 17.45 -6.75 -13.65
N SER A 126 16.95 -5.52 -13.78
CA SER A 126 17.46 -4.37 -13.02
C SER A 126 16.99 -4.35 -11.55
N MET A 127 15.90 -5.07 -11.22
CA MET A 127 15.29 -5.12 -9.89
C MET A 127 14.85 -6.54 -9.54
N VAL A 128 15.01 -6.92 -8.28
CA VAL A 128 14.43 -8.13 -7.68
C VAL A 128 13.76 -7.80 -6.37
N PHE A 129 12.51 -8.27 -6.22
CA PHE A 129 11.72 -8.20 -5.00
C PHE A 129 11.85 -9.52 -4.27
N THR A 130 12.61 -9.54 -3.17
CA THR A 130 13.13 -10.77 -2.58
C THR A 130 12.24 -11.36 -1.48
N GLY A 131 11.11 -10.73 -1.18
CA GLY A 131 10.31 -11.06 -0.01
C GLY A 131 11.19 -11.07 1.23
N ASP A 132 11.01 -12.10 2.05
CA ASP A 132 11.85 -12.36 3.22
C ASP A 132 12.95 -13.41 2.97
N ALA A 133 13.19 -13.83 1.72
CA ALA A 133 14.29 -14.74 1.43
C ALA A 133 15.67 -14.05 1.62
N LEU A 134 15.80 -12.82 1.10
CA LEU A 134 17.01 -12.00 1.25
C LEU A 134 16.61 -10.61 1.75
N LEU A 135 17.24 -10.18 2.85
CA LEU A 135 17.06 -8.84 3.43
C LEU A 135 18.36 -8.04 3.29
N ILE A 136 18.29 -6.73 3.53
CA ILE A 136 19.47 -5.87 3.46
C ILE A 136 20.46 -6.26 4.57
N ARG A 137 21.61 -6.84 4.18
CA ARG A 137 22.65 -7.40 5.06
C ARG A 137 22.16 -8.54 5.98
N GLY A 138 21.07 -9.19 5.63
CA GLY A 138 20.51 -10.32 6.39
C GLY A 138 19.60 -11.21 5.55
N CYS A 139 18.71 -11.93 6.21
CA CYS A 139 17.69 -12.77 5.60
C CYS A 139 16.53 -12.97 6.58
N GLY A 140 15.39 -13.48 6.09
CA GLY A 140 14.28 -13.92 6.93
C GLY A 140 14.67 -15.09 7.83
N ARG A 141 13.87 -15.28 8.87
CA ARG A 141 14.01 -16.40 9.82
C ARG A 141 13.58 -17.73 9.18
N CYS A 142 14.02 -18.87 9.70
CA CYS A 142 13.73 -20.20 9.12
C CYS A 142 13.08 -21.17 10.11
N ASP A 143 12.58 -20.70 11.24
CA ASP A 143 12.13 -21.52 12.38
C ASP A 143 10.60 -21.64 12.50
N PHE A 144 9.85 -21.04 11.57
CA PHE A 144 8.39 -21.12 11.46
C PHE A 144 7.98 -21.39 10.00
N GLN A 145 6.70 -21.70 9.76
CA GLN A 145 6.10 -21.80 8.41
C GLN A 145 6.90 -22.70 7.45
N GLN A 146 7.31 -23.88 7.95
CA GLN A 146 8.10 -24.86 7.21
C GLN A 146 9.48 -24.34 6.75
N GLY A 147 9.94 -23.23 7.32
CA GLY A 147 11.24 -22.65 7.04
C GLY A 147 12.39 -23.66 7.22
N ASN A 148 13.42 -23.48 6.41
CA ASN A 148 14.59 -24.34 6.39
C ASN A 148 15.83 -23.55 5.97
N ALA A 149 16.83 -23.51 6.85
CA ALA A 149 18.07 -22.74 6.61
C ALA A 149 18.92 -23.32 5.46
N HIS A 150 18.97 -24.65 5.29
CA HIS A 150 19.67 -25.25 4.15
C HIS A 150 19.02 -24.82 2.84
N THR A 151 17.69 -24.93 2.76
CA THR A 151 16.90 -24.49 1.60
C THR A 151 17.11 -23.00 1.34
N LEU A 152 17.06 -22.15 2.38
CA LEU A 152 17.25 -20.71 2.21
C LEU A 152 18.65 -20.38 1.67
N PHE A 153 19.69 -21.05 2.17
CA PHE A 153 21.06 -20.88 1.68
C PHE A 153 21.15 -21.15 0.18
N HIS A 154 20.59 -22.28 -0.28
CA HIS A 154 20.60 -22.64 -1.70
C HIS A 154 19.72 -21.72 -2.56
N SER A 155 18.56 -21.29 -2.06
CA SER A 155 17.70 -20.32 -2.75
C SER A 155 18.43 -19.00 -2.99
N VAL A 156 19.11 -18.47 -1.97
CA VAL A 156 19.81 -17.19 -2.11
C VAL A 156 21.07 -17.35 -2.96
N THR A 157 21.95 -18.31 -2.63
CA THR A 157 23.26 -18.44 -3.30
C THR A 157 23.14 -18.98 -4.73
N GLY A 158 22.19 -19.88 -4.98
CA GLY A 158 22.00 -20.51 -6.28
C GLY A 158 21.13 -19.71 -7.25
N LYS A 159 20.16 -18.93 -6.75
CA LYS A 159 19.26 -18.13 -7.60
C LYS A 159 19.52 -16.64 -7.48
N LEU A 160 19.31 -16.05 -6.31
CA LEU A 160 19.37 -14.59 -6.15
C LEU A 160 20.78 -14.02 -6.40
N PHE A 161 21.84 -14.71 -5.99
CA PHE A 161 23.22 -14.31 -6.27
C PHE A 161 23.69 -14.61 -7.70
N GLY A 162 22.90 -15.37 -8.46
CA GLY A 162 23.10 -15.62 -9.89
C GLY A 162 22.57 -14.50 -10.78
N LEU A 163 21.77 -13.57 -10.24
CA LEU A 163 21.32 -12.38 -10.94
C LEU A 163 22.48 -11.39 -11.21
N PRO A 164 22.32 -10.44 -12.16
CA PRO A 164 23.35 -9.45 -12.45
C PRO A 164 23.75 -8.63 -11.21
N ASP A 165 25.04 -8.33 -11.09
CA ASP A 165 25.62 -7.58 -9.95
C ASP A 165 24.91 -6.25 -9.65
N HIS A 166 24.43 -5.58 -10.69
CA HIS A 166 23.75 -4.29 -10.61
C HIS A 166 22.25 -4.41 -10.27
N CYS A 167 21.68 -5.61 -10.25
CA CYS A 167 20.29 -5.86 -9.92
C CYS A 167 20.01 -5.36 -8.49
N ALA A 168 19.07 -4.42 -8.37
CA ALA A 168 18.69 -3.83 -7.10
C ALA A 168 17.82 -4.80 -6.30
N VAL A 169 18.16 -4.98 -5.02
CA VAL A 169 17.46 -5.89 -4.10
C VAL A 169 16.48 -5.09 -3.25
N TYR A 170 15.20 -5.47 -3.34
CA TYR A 170 14.07 -4.86 -2.63
C TYR A 170 13.39 -5.91 -1.73
N PRO A 171 13.67 -5.94 -0.42
CA PRO A 171 13.10 -6.93 0.49
C PRO A 171 11.66 -6.59 0.91
N ALA A 172 10.91 -7.56 1.44
CA ALA A 172 9.62 -7.26 2.05
C ALA A 172 9.73 -6.48 3.36
N HIS A 173 10.87 -6.56 4.07
CA HIS A 173 11.03 -5.86 5.36
C HIS A 173 12.39 -5.18 5.53
N ASP A 174 12.39 -4.06 6.25
CA ASP A 174 13.60 -3.49 6.84
C ASP A 174 13.29 -2.78 8.17
N TYR A 175 14.13 -3.02 9.16
CA TYR A 175 13.96 -2.49 10.52
C TYR A 175 14.94 -1.37 10.86
N GLY A 176 15.80 -0.97 9.90
CA GLY A 176 16.88 0.00 10.06
C GLY A 176 16.74 1.25 9.19
N GLY A 177 15.60 1.43 8.51
CA GLY A 177 15.35 2.54 7.58
C GLY A 177 16.08 2.45 6.25
N ARG A 178 16.65 1.28 5.90
CA ARG A 178 17.31 1.02 4.62
C ARG A 178 16.25 0.58 3.61
N THR A 179 16.32 1.13 2.41
CA THR A 179 15.26 0.97 1.41
C THR A 179 15.60 -0.04 0.32
N ARG A 180 16.88 -0.22 -0.01
CA ARG A 180 17.34 -1.19 -1.00
C ARG A 180 18.81 -1.57 -0.79
N SER A 181 19.23 -2.63 -1.46
CA SER A 181 20.63 -3.04 -1.64
C SER A 181 20.85 -3.42 -3.12
N SER A 182 21.92 -4.16 -3.41
CA SER A 182 22.16 -4.78 -4.72
C SER A 182 22.68 -6.21 -4.57
N VAL A 183 22.54 -7.00 -5.62
CA VAL A 183 23.06 -8.38 -5.65
C VAL A 183 24.56 -8.40 -5.36
N LEU A 184 25.34 -7.49 -5.96
CA LEU A 184 26.77 -7.37 -5.67
C LEU A 184 27.04 -7.13 -4.19
N GLU A 185 26.31 -6.19 -3.58
CA GLU A 185 26.51 -5.84 -2.19
C GLU A 185 26.14 -6.98 -1.24
N GLU A 186 25.00 -7.66 -1.46
CA GLU A 186 24.61 -8.80 -0.63
C GLU A 186 25.56 -9.98 -0.84
N ARG A 187 25.94 -10.29 -2.08
CA ARG A 187 26.87 -11.39 -2.36
C ARG A 187 28.25 -11.18 -1.71
N LYS A 188 28.70 -9.93 -1.59
CA LYS A 188 30.00 -9.61 -0.97
C LYS A 188 29.93 -9.38 0.54
N PHE A 189 28.85 -8.77 1.03
CA PHE A 189 28.82 -8.15 2.37
C PHE A 189 27.63 -8.58 3.22
N ASN A 190 26.74 -9.46 2.74
CA ASN A 190 25.70 -10.03 3.60
C ASN A 190 26.37 -10.81 4.74
N THR A 191 26.02 -10.46 5.97
CA THR A 191 26.69 -10.96 7.17
C THR A 191 26.45 -12.44 7.46
N ARG A 192 25.46 -13.04 6.80
CA ARG A 192 25.05 -14.43 7.01
C ARG A 192 25.36 -15.32 5.80
N LEU A 193 25.15 -14.79 4.60
CA LEU A 193 25.12 -15.55 3.34
C LEU A 193 26.20 -15.13 2.34
N GLY A 194 26.80 -13.95 2.52
CA GLY A 194 27.73 -13.35 1.58
C GLY A 194 29.20 -13.66 1.88
N GLY A 195 30.09 -13.21 1.00
CA GLY A 195 31.53 -13.40 1.13
C GLY A 195 31.91 -14.87 1.03
N GLU A 196 32.65 -15.36 2.02
CA GLU A 196 33.13 -16.75 2.10
C GLU A 196 32.26 -17.64 3.02
N ALA A 197 31.05 -17.18 3.38
CA ALA A 197 30.17 -17.94 4.25
C ALA A 197 29.82 -19.31 3.65
N SER A 198 30.06 -20.38 4.40
CA SER A 198 29.63 -21.72 4.03
C SER A 198 28.19 -21.98 4.47
N GLU A 199 27.54 -22.99 3.86
CA GLU A 199 26.22 -23.44 4.30
C GLU A 199 26.22 -23.85 5.78
N ALA A 200 27.30 -24.49 6.25
CA ALA A 200 27.45 -24.89 7.64
C ALA A 200 27.49 -23.68 8.59
N ASP A 201 28.21 -22.61 8.23
CA ASP A 201 28.27 -21.37 9.01
C ASP A 201 26.89 -20.71 9.07
N PHE A 202 26.20 -20.63 7.92
CA PHE A 202 24.87 -20.05 7.82
C PHE A 202 23.85 -20.81 8.67
N VAL A 203 23.76 -22.13 8.51
CA VAL A 203 22.82 -22.97 9.25
C VAL A 203 23.11 -22.92 10.75
N GLY A 204 24.39 -22.94 11.13
CA GLY A 204 24.82 -22.75 12.51
C GLY A 204 24.35 -21.41 13.07
N TYR A 205 24.51 -20.33 12.32
CA TYR A 205 24.03 -18.99 12.70
C TYR A 205 22.50 -18.95 12.88
N MET A 206 21.75 -19.46 11.90
CA MET A 206 20.28 -19.45 11.92
C MET A 206 19.70 -20.29 13.05
N THR A 207 20.28 -21.47 13.32
CA THR A 207 19.84 -22.39 14.38
C THR A 207 20.01 -21.79 15.78
N ASN A 208 21.05 -20.96 15.97
CA ASN A 208 21.33 -20.33 17.25
C ASN A 208 20.64 -18.97 17.42
N MET A 209 19.83 -18.54 16.44
CA MET A 209 19.11 -17.28 16.51
C MET A 209 17.89 -17.41 17.43
N GLN A 210 18.02 -16.93 18.66
CA GLN A 210 16.93 -16.95 19.65
C GLN A 210 16.00 -15.74 19.46
N LEU A 211 15.30 -15.71 18.32
CA LEU A 211 14.32 -14.66 18.07
C LEU A 211 13.05 -14.89 18.90
N PRO A 212 12.38 -13.80 19.35
CA PRO A 212 11.07 -13.93 19.96
C PRO A 212 10.07 -14.56 18.98
N HIS A 213 9.03 -15.18 19.54
CA HIS A 213 7.89 -15.65 18.77
C HIS A 213 7.29 -14.47 17.97
N PRO A 214 6.98 -14.62 16.67
CA PRO A 214 6.39 -13.53 15.90
C PRO A 214 5.05 -13.09 16.51
N LYS A 215 4.84 -11.78 16.61
CA LYS A 215 3.73 -11.20 17.39
C LYS A 215 2.35 -11.46 16.77
N GLN A 216 2.26 -11.52 15.45
CA GLN A 216 0.99 -11.59 14.72
C GLN A 216 0.75 -12.94 14.05
N ILE A 217 1.64 -13.92 14.18
CA ILE A 217 1.58 -15.16 13.38
C ILE A 217 0.28 -15.95 13.55
N GLU A 218 -0.28 -15.98 14.76
CA GLU A 218 -1.55 -16.67 15.05
C GLU A 218 -2.77 -15.98 14.42
N HIS A 219 -2.64 -14.73 14.02
CA HIS A 219 -3.68 -13.94 13.37
C HIS A 219 -3.44 -13.82 11.86
N ALA A 220 -2.24 -13.40 11.47
CA ALA A 220 -1.83 -13.12 10.10
C ALA A 220 -1.82 -14.37 9.22
N VAL A 221 -1.18 -15.47 9.66
CA VAL A 221 -1.07 -16.67 8.82
C VAL A 221 -2.43 -17.27 8.47
N PRO A 222 -3.37 -17.48 9.42
CA PRO A 222 -4.71 -17.96 9.06
C PRO A 222 -5.47 -17.03 8.12
N ALA A 223 -5.32 -15.71 8.25
CA ALA A 223 -5.94 -14.74 7.35
C ALA A 223 -5.31 -14.79 5.94
N ASN A 224 -3.99 -14.92 5.86
CA ASN A 224 -3.22 -14.91 4.62
C ASN A 224 -3.35 -16.23 3.83
N LEU A 225 -3.64 -17.35 4.51
CA LEU A 225 -4.10 -18.59 3.85
C LEU A 225 -5.48 -18.43 3.15
N ASN A 226 -6.17 -17.30 3.38
CA ASN A 226 -7.39 -16.89 2.69
C ASN A 226 -7.19 -15.55 1.96
N SER A 227 -5.95 -15.25 1.54
CA SER A 227 -5.55 -14.01 0.85
C SER A 227 -6.01 -12.71 1.53
N GLY A 228 -6.12 -12.72 2.86
CA GLY A 228 -6.56 -11.56 3.65
C GLY A 228 -8.07 -11.35 3.70
N ARG A 229 -8.87 -12.29 3.18
CA ARG A 229 -10.33 -12.24 3.31
C ARG A 229 -10.75 -12.38 4.78
N PRO A 230 -11.49 -11.41 5.34
CA PRO A 230 -12.01 -11.49 6.70
C PRO A 230 -12.88 -12.74 6.93
N LYS A 231 -12.95 -13.22 8.17
CA LYS A 231 -13.69 -14.46 8.51
C LYS A 231 -15.19 -14.37 8.20
N ASP A 232 -15.78 -13.19 8.33
CA ASP A 232 -17.17 -12.91 7.98
C ASP A 232 -17.37 -12.62 6.47
N GLY A 233 -16.27 -12.51 5.71
CA GLY A 233 -16.25 -12.17 4.30
C GLY A 233 -16.75 -10.76 3.98
N GLN A 234 -16.89 -9.89 4.98
CA GLN A 234 -17.40 -8.54 4.79
C GLN A 234 -16.27 -7.58 4.43
N LEU A 235 -16.59 -6.61 3.59
CA LEU A 235 -15.70 -5.48 3.34
C LEU A 235 -15.65 -4.59 4.59
N PRO A 236 -14.51 -3.92 4.86
CA PRO A 236 -14.47 -2.87 5.87
C PRO A 236 -15.55 -1.83 5.58
N PRO A 237 -16.17 -1.24 6.64
CA PRO A 237 -17.20 -0.24 6.46
C PRO A 237 -16.63 0.98 5.73
N GLU A 238 -17.41 1.49 4.78
CA GLU A 238 -17.12 2.75 4.08
C GLU A 238 -18.01 3.88 4.59
N PRO A 239 -17.61 5.15 4.40
CA PRO A 239 -18.50 6.28 4.64
C PRO A 239 -19.84 6.10 3.92
N ASP A 240 -20.94 6.16 4.66
CA ASP A 240 -22.31 5.94 4.17
C ASP A 240 -23.05 7.24 3.81
N TRP A 241 -22.40 8.38 4.04
CA TRP A 241 -22.97 9.71 3.88
C TRP A 241 -22.63 10.39 2.53
N GLY A 242 -21.90 9.68 1.66
CA GLY A 242 -21.54 10.15 0.32
C GLY A 242 -20.39 9.34 -0.28
N PRO A 243 -20.06 9.56 -1.57
CA PRO A 243 -18.96 8.88 -2.25
C PRO A 243 -17.61 9.46 -1.83
N VAL A 244 -17.28 9.31 -0.55
CA VAL A 244 -16.04 9.83 0.03
C VAL A 244 -14.88 8.96 -0.42
N GLN A 245 -13.89 9.59 -1.03
CA GLN A 245 -12.61 8.99 -1.36
C GLN A 245 -11.53 9.62 -0.48
N TYR A 246 -10.33 9.07 -0.47
CA TYR A 246 -9.21 9.67 0.25
C TYR A 246 -8.10 9.99 -0.71
N SER A 247 -7.49 11.17 -0.54
CA SER A 247 -6.23 11.49 -1.19
C SER A 247 -5.10 10.63 -0.62
N PHE A 248 -3.97 10.56 -1.34
CA PHE A 248 -2.77 9.88 -0.84
C PHE A 248 -2.21 10.55 0.42
N SER A 249 -2.50 11.84 0.61
CA SER A 249 -2.19 12.58 1.85
C SER A 249 -3.15 12.29 3.02
N GLY A 250 -4.13 11.39 2.84
CA GLY A 250 -5.05 10.95 3.89
C GLY A 250 -6.22 11.91 4.15
N VAL A 251 -6.49 12.83 3.23
CA VAL A 251 -7.62 13.77 3.35
C VAL A 251 -8.85 13.16 2.69
N PRO A 252 -9.97 13.00 3.40
CA PRO A 252 -11.23 12.60 2.78
C PRO A 252 -11.69 13.68 1.81
N GLU A 253 -12.05 13.28 0.60
CA GLU A 253 -12.51 14.13 -0.48
C GLU A 253 -13.85 13.64 -1.02
N ILE A 254 -14.65 14.57 -1.53
CA ILE A 254 -15.93 14.29 -2.17
C ILE A 254 -16.02 15.11 -3.45
N ASP A 255 -16.61 14.51 -4.49
CA ASP A 255 -16.72 15.15 -5.79
C ASP A 255 -17.69 16.34 -5.76
N ALA A 256 -17.31 17.43 -6.44
CA ALA A 256 -18.12 18.64 -6.47
C ALA A 256 -19.50 18.43 -7.11
N ASP A 257 -19.62 17.60 -8.15
CA ASP A 257 -20.89 17.29 -8.83
C ASP A 257 -21.85 16.58 -7.89
N TRP A 258 -21.37 15.60 -7.13
CA TRP A 258 -22.19 14.95 -6.12
C TRP A 258 -22.71 15.95 -5.08
N VAL A 259 -21.84 16.84 -4.59
CA VAL A 259 -22.23 17.86 -3.59
C VAL A 259 -23.25 18.86 -4.16
N VAL A 260 -23.14 19.23 -5.44
CA VAL A 260 -24.12 20.10 -6.12
C VAL A 260 -25.50 19.44 -6.13
N GLN A 261 -25.56 18.15 -6.48
CA GLN A 261 -26.80 17.39 -6.58
C GLN A 261 -27.42 17.07 -5.21
N HIS A 262 -26.61 16.92 -4.17
CA HIS A 262 -27.04 16.52 -2.81
C HIS A 262 -26.90 17.66 -1.80
N ARG A 263 -27.01 18.91 -2.26
CA ARG A 263 -26.72 20.12 -1.46
C ARG A 263 -27.48 20.20 -0.15
N SER A 264 -28.68 19.62 -0.11
CA SER A 264 -29.56 19.59 1.08
C SER A 264 -29.17 18.56 2.14
N GLU A 265 -28.31 17.59 1.79
CA GLU A 265 -27.89 16.48 2.64
C GLU A 265 -26.60 16.80 3.41
N VAL A 266 -25.90 17.87 3.04
CA VAL A 266 -24.62 18.25 3.65
C VAL A 266 -24.59 19.72 4.11
N ASN A 267 -23.80 19.97 5.15
CA ASN A 267 -23.38 21.30 5.57
C ASN A 267 -22.18 21.74 4.72
N LEU A 268 -22.26 22.91 4.09
CA LEU A 268 -21.16 23.45 3.28
C LEU A 268 -20.43 24.54 4.05
N LEU A 269 -19.13 24.34 4.28
CA LEU A 269 -18.24 25.29 4.94
C LEU A 269 -17.28 25.91 3.91
N ASP A 270 -17.48 27.18 3.60
CA ASP A 270 -16.56 27.95 2.77
C ASP A 270 -15.48 28.59 3.64
N VAL A 271 -14.22 28.17 3.42
CA VAL A 271 -13.05 28.64 4.16
C VAL A 271 -12.22 29.68 3.40
N ARG A 272 -12.78 30.27 2.34
CA ARG A 272 -12.20 31.41 1.63
C ARG A 272 -12.13 32.66 2.51
N GLU A 273 -11.25 33.57 2.12
CA GLU A 273 -11.16 34.88 2.75
C GLU A 273 -12.35 35.75 2.36
N THR A 274 -12.70 36.73 3.21
CA THR A 274 -13.83 37.63 2.97
C THR A 274 -13.70 38.41 1.65
N SER A 275 -12.48 38.75 1.25
CA SER A 275 -12.18 39.43 -0.04
C SER A 275 -12.52 38.58 -1.26
N GLU A 276 -12.52 37.25 -1.15
CA GLU A 276 -12.90 36.32 -2.23
C GLU A 276 -14.42 36.17 -2.37
N LEU A 277 -15.19 36.80 -1.48
CA LEU A 277 -16.65 36.68 -1.33
C LEU A 277 -17.37 38.04 -1.44
N GLU A 278 -16.67 39.09 -1.88
CA GLU A 278 -17.25 40.44 -1.99
C GLU A 278 -18.39 40.49 -3.00
N SER A 279 -18.25 39.76 -4.11
CA SER A 279 -19.27 39.68 -5.15
C SER A 279 -20.38 38.67 -4.80
N PRO A 280 -21.67 39.01 -4.96
CA PRO A 280 -22.77 38.05 -4.75
C PRO A 280 -22.66 36.79 -5.61
N VAL A 281 -22.12 36.88 -6.82
CA VAL A 281 -21.93 35.71 -7.72
C VAL A 281 -20.83 34.76 -7.27
N ASP A 282 -19.97 35.19 -6.34
CA ASP A 282 -18.91 34.35 -5.79
C ASP A 282 -19.32 33.65 -4.49
N ARG A 283 -20.51 33.96 -3.95
CA ARG A 283 -21.08 33.34 -2.75
C ARG A 283 -21.95 32.16 -3.13
N LEU A 284 -21.79 31.06 -2.39
CA LEU A 284 -22.70 29.93 -2.51
C LEU A 284 -23.87 30.08 -1.54
N PRO A 285 -25.12 29.94 -2.01
CA PRO A 285 -26.30 29.93 -1.14
C PRO A 285 -26.18 28.88 -0.03
N ALA A 286 -26.66 29.24 1.17
CA ALA A 286 -26.69 28.39 2.36
C ALA A 286 -25.31 27.80 2.77
N ALA A 287 -24.20 28.41 2.36
CA ALA A 287 -22.87 28.05 2.85
C ALA A 287 -22.55 28.83 4.13
N LEU A 288 -22.03 28.15 5.14
CA LEU A 288 -21.41 28.79 6.29
C LEU A 288 -20.02 29.28 5.86
N THR A 289 -19.73 30.56 6.05
CA THR A 289 -18.40 31.12 5.75
C THR A 289 -17.60 31.30 7.03
N VAL A 290 -16.46 30.63 7.13
CA VAL A 290 -15.47 30.82 8.19
C VAL A 290 -14.07 30.74 7.57
N PRO A 291 -13.37 31.87 7.37
CA PRO A 291 -12.03 31.86 6.80
C PRO A 291 -11.10 30.90 7.56
N LEU A 292 -10.22 30.20 6.84
CA LEU A 292 -9.36 29.15 7.43
C LEU A 292 -8.59 29.64 8.67
N GLY A 293 -8.09 30.88 8.64
CA GLY A 293 -7.35 31.48 9.76
C GLY A 293 -8.19 31.65 11.06
N GLN A 294 -9.52 31.69 10.94
CA GLN A 294 -10.45 31.87 12.06
C GLN A 294 -11.12 30.57 12.50
N LEU A 295 -10.94 29.47 11.73
CA LEU A 295 -11.65 28.21 11.93
C LEU A 295 -11.44 27.61 13.31
N ARG A 296 -10.19 27.59 13.81
CA ARG A 296 -9.87 27.04 15.14
C ARG A 296 -10.60 27.74 16.28
N GLY A 297 -10.81 29.06 16.17
CA GLY A 297 -11.54 29.84 17.16
C GLY A 297 -13.06 29.82 16.98
N SER A 298 -13.57 29.13 15.95
CA SER A 298 -14.99 29.13 15.58
C SER A 298 -15.59 27.73 15.53
N LEU A 299 -14.93 26.72 16.10
CA LEU A 299 -15.37 25.32 16.06
C LEU A 299 -16.78 25.11 16.64
N ASP A 300 -17.13 25.85 17.70
CA ASP A 300 -18.46 25.78 18.34
C ASP A 300 -19.61 26.26 17.44
N LYS A 301 -19.28 27.00 16.37
CA LYS A 301 -20.26 27.51 15.40
C LYS A 301 -20.47 26.58 14.21
N ILE A 302 -19.65 25.53 14.08
CA ILE A 302 -19.72 24.60 12.95
C ILE A 302 -20.83 23.58 13.22
N PRO A 303 -21.83 23.47 12.33
CA PRO A 303 -22.95 22.56 12.53
C PRO A 303 -22.50 21.08 12.47
N LYS A 304 -23.20 20.24 13.23
CA LYS A 304 -22.92 18.79 13.39
C LYS A 304 -24.14 17.91 13.09
N ASP A 305 -25.24 18.50 12.63
CA ASP A 305 -26.51 17.82 12.33
C ASP A 305 -26.47 17.04 11.01
N LYS A 306 -25.54 17.39 10.11
CA LYS A 306 -25.29 16.75 8.82
C LYS A 306 -23.79 16.66 8.55
N PRO A 307 -23.37 15.76 7.65
CA PRO A 307 -21.99 15.70 7.18
C PRO A 307 -21.50 17.08 6.69
N LEU A 308 -20.22 17.35 6.90
CA LEU A 308 -19.62 18.65 6.63
C LEU A 308 -18.68 18.58 5.43
N VAL A 309 -18.94 19.37 4.40
CA VAL A 309 -18.07 19.48 3.23
C VAL A 309 -17.38 20.84 3.21
N CYS A 310 -16.05 20.83 3.13
CA CYS A 310 -15.22 22.03 3.17
C CYS A 310 -14.88 22.47 1.75
N LEU A 311 -15.02 23.77 1.47
CA LEU A 311 -14.80 24.36 0.17
C LEU A 311 -13.83 25.53 0.28
N CYS A 312 -12.93 25.64 -0.70
CA CYS A 312 -12.17 26.86 -0.93
C CYS A 312 -12.04 27.11 -2.43
N ARG A 313 -11.16 28.03 -2.86
CA ARG A 313 -10.93 28.30 -4.28
C ARG A 313 -10.58 27.04 -5.10
N SER A 314 -9.67 26.20 -4.61
CA SER A 314 -9.05 25.13 -5.41
C SER A 314 -8.85 23.80 -4.64
N GLY A 315 -9.54 23.59 -3.53
CA GLY A 315 -9.41 22.39 -2.68
C GLY A 315 -8.27 22.42 -1.64
N ARG A 316 -7.25 23.28 -1.77
CA ARG A 316 -6.06 23.25 -0.89
C ARG A 316 -6.31 23.71 0.55
N ARG A 317 -6.95 24.87 0.73
CA ARG A 317 -7.25 25.41 2.08
C ARG A 317 -8.35 24.61 2.78
N SER A 318 -9.30 24.10 2.01
CA SER A 318 -10.35 23.23 2.51
C SER A 318 -9.81 21.88 2.97
N ALA A 319 -8.80 21.29 2.32
CA ALA A 319 -8.09 20.11 2.84
C ALA A 319 -7.45 20.38 4.22
N MET A 320 -6.86 21.57 4.43
CA MET A 320 -6.35 21.96 5.75
C MET A 320 -7.48 22.12 6.78
N ALA A 321 -8.62 22.68 6.38
CA ALA A 321 -9.80 22.80 7.22
C ALA A 321 -10.31 21.43 7.68
N VAL A 322 -10.40 20.45 6.77
CA VAL A 322 -10.77 19.06 7.07
C VAL A 322 -9.88 18.48 8.16
N ASN A 323 -8.55 18.65 8.06
CA ASN A 323 -7.64 18.15 9.09
C ASN A 323 -7.84 18.84 10.46
N ILE A 324 -8.09 20.15 10.47
CA ILE A 324 -8.43 20.88 11.71
C ILE A 324 -9.71 20.32 12.33
N LEU A 325 -10.74 20.10 11.51
CA LEU A 325 -12.05 19.62 11.94
C LEU A 325 -11.99 18.17 12.44
N ARG A 326 -11.31 17.26 11.73
CA ARG A 326 -11.09 15.89 12.21
C ARG A 326 -10.34 15.85 13.53
N GLY A 327 -9.30 16.69 13.67
CA GLY A 327 -8.57 16.84 14.94
C GLY A 327 -9.44 17.40 16.09
N ALA A 328 -10.56 18.04 15.78
CA ALA A 328 -11.55 18.54 16.73
C ALA A 328 -12.76 17.59 16.93
N GLY A 329 -12.70 16.35 16.41
CA GLY A 329 -13.75 15.34 16.57
C GLY A 329 -14.93 15.47 15.62
N PHE A 330 -14.74 16.06 14.44
CA PHE A 330 -15.71 15.96 13.34
C PHE A 330 -15.40 14.71 12.51
N ASP A 331 -16.26 13.69 12.62
CA ASP A 331 -16.03 12.38 11.99
C ASP A 331 -16.48 12.33 10.53
N GLN A 332 -17.59 13.00 10.20
CA GLN A 332 -18.15 13.07 8.85
C GLN A 332 -17.79 14.40 8.20
N VAL A 333 -16.54 14.52 7.76
CA VAL A 333 -16.02 15.73 7.11
C VAL A 333 -15.18 15.39 5.88
N ALA A 334 -15.39 16.10 4.76
CA ALA A 334 -14.61 15.91 3.54
C ALA A 334 -14.28 17.24 2.83
N ASN A 335 -13.24 17.21 2.01
CA ASN A 335 -12.82 18.28 1.12
C ASN A 335 -13.59 18.19 -0.20
N VAL A 336 -14.14 19.29 -0.70
CA VAL A 336 -14.70 19.31 -2.05
C VAL A 336 -13.55 19.33 -3.07
N ALA A 337 -13.41 18.25 -3.83
CA ALA A 337 -12.34 18.08 -4.81
C ALA A 337 -12.37 19.20 -5.87
N GLY A 338 -11.21 19.78 -6.18
CA GLY A 338 -11.09 20.90 -7.14
C GLY A 338 -11.63 22.26 -6.66
N GLY A 339 -12.36 22.30 -5.54
CA GLY A 339 -12.90 23.53 -4.96
C GLY A 339 -13.86 24.30 -5.88
N MET A 340 -13.97 25.61 -5.66
CA MET A 340 -14.82 26.51 -6.47
C MET A 340 -14.48 26.53 -7.95
N LEU A 341 -13.23 26.28 -8.34
CA LEU A 341 -12.85 26.23 -9.75
C LEU A 341 -13.61 25.11 -10.47
N ARG A 342 -13.63 23.91 -9.89
CA ARG A 342 -14.40 22.78 -10.42
C ARG A 342 -15.91 23.02 -10.27
N TRP A 343 -16.34 23.55 -9.14
CA TRP A 343 -17.75 23.85 -8.89
C TRP A 343 -18.35 24.76 -9.98
N LYS A 344 -17.62 25.80 -10.40
CA LYS A 344 -18.09 26.76 -11.42
C LYS A 344 -18.23 26.16 -12.83
N GLU A 345 -17.55 25.05 -13.12
CA GLU A 345 -17.69 24.33 -14.39
C GLU A 345 -19.02 23.55 -14.46
N LEU A 346 -19.66 23.31 -13.32
CA LEU A 346 -20.87 22.50 -13.17
C LEU A 346 -22.15 23.34 -13.04
N SER A 347 -22.00 24.66 -12.84
CA SER A 347 -23.07 25.60 -12.46
C SER A 347 -23.55 26.53 -13.56
#